data_AF-A0ABD3Y442-F1
#
_entry.id   AF-A0ABD3Y442-F1
#
_cell.length_a   1.000
_cell.length_b   1.000
_cell.length_c   1.000
_cell.angle_alpha   90.00
_cell.angle_beta   90.00
_cell.angle_gamma   90.00
#
_symmetry.space_group_name_H-M   'P 1'
#
loop_
_entity.id
_entity.type
_entity.pdbx_description
1 polymer ?
#
loop_
_entity_poly.entity_id
_entity_poly.type
_entity_poly.pdbx_seq_one_letter_code
_entity_poly.pdbx_strand_id
1 'polypeptide(L)'
;MKMDLDSKQSALQKISKQNALSAALGAAFWSVPILVLWAFLFELKPAAGPVMLLISGALVGAAVRFHGRGYERLFSLIGLIAHACIVFVAWDLQIILVGGVLAVILVGVYIFGAWGAAYISRINVSMHDHKEFDKLFESADYQKQKKLKNRWFIVLPVVSVLTLVAGFITAIGIVIFQQQQHIDIEVQQHQQRAAEFRSKHIETSNENLASMSTKKALTYAYAYQSGRHFDERGYYKGAYPQDSFQALVILRYLANEKKNPRAQFILGKILNNEKGQALLLQAEKAGDEFAMLYSIYEFGCLIDAKRGKQLLMSFAKNIEEQSVIIDIQSMNSDDFNDHCIVLDSTEFDYRYIRDY
;
A
#
# COMPACT_ATOMS: atom_id res chain seq x y z
N MET A 1 13.52 -11.99 -72.63
CA MET A 1 12.04 -11.98 -72.64
C MET A 1 11.43 -13.06 -71.74
N LYS A 2 11.82 -14.34 -71.83
CA LYS A 2 11.31 -15.42 -70.94
C LYS A 2 11.71 -15.25 -69.46
N MET A 3 12.98 -14.92 -69.21
CA MET A 3 13.55 -14.66 -67.87
C MET A 3 12.86 -13.50 -67.12
N ASP A 4 12.37 -12.48 -67.84
CA ASP A 4 11.70 -11.29 -67.31
C ASP A 4 10.22 -11.59 -66.94
N LEU A 5 9.59 -12.53 -67.65
CA LEU A 5 8.24 -13.02 -67.33
C LEU A 5 8.23 -13.91 -66.08
N ASP A 6 9.20 -14.83 -65.97
CA ASP A 6 9.30 -15.76 -64.85
C ASP A 6 9.56 -15.00 -63.53
N SER A 7 10.40 -13.97 -63.58
CA SER A 7 10.71 -13.13 -62.42
C SER A 7 9.51 -12.27 -61.98
N LYS A 8 8.80 -11.67 -62.94
CA LYS A 8 7.54 -10.94 -62.68
C LYS A 8 6.44 -11.83 -62.09
N GLN A 9 6.29 -13.07 -62.57
CA GLN A 9 5.33 -14.03 -62.02
C GLN A 9 5.70 -14.47 -60.60
N SER A 10 7.00 -14.69 -60.33
CA SER A 10 7.51 -14.98 -58.99
C SER A 10 7.23 -13.85 -57.99
N ALA A 11 7.49 -12.59 -58.39
CA ALA A 11 7.19 -11.41 -57.58
C ALA A 11 5.68 -11.30 -57.26
N LEU A 12 4.82 -11.47 -58.27
CA LEU A 12 3.36 -11.50 -58.10
C LEU A 12 2.90 -12.61 -57.14
N GLN A 13 3.48 -13.81 -57.26
CA GLN A 13 3.15 -14.92 -56.37
C GLN A 13 3.54 -14.62 -54.92
N LYS A 14 4.73 -14.05 -54.67
CA LYS A 14 5.17 -13.62 -53.33
C LYS A 14 4.23 -12.56 -52.75
N ILE A 15 3.86 -11.56 -53.56
CA ILE A 15 2.97 -10.47 -53.16
C ILE A 15 1.53 -10.96 -52.94
N SER A 16 1.05 -11.94 -53.70
CA SER A 16 -0.31 -12.50 -53.55
C SER A 16 -0.56 -13.13 -52.17
N LYS A 17 0.52 -13.62 -51.53
CA LYS A 17 0.49 -14.25 -50.20
C LYS A 17 0.42 -13.24 -49.06
N GLN A 18 0.66 -11.96 -49.31
CA GLN A 18 0.62 -10.95 -48.26
C GLN A 18 -0.80 -10.65 -47.79
N ASN A 19 -0.94 -10.41 -46.48
CA ASN A 19 -2.22 -10.13 -45.85
C ASN A 19 -2.08 -9.08 -44.74
N ALA A 20 -2.26 -7.80 -45.11
CA ALA A 20 -2.12 -6.68 -44.20
C ALA A 20 -3.21 -6.68 -43.11
N LEU A 21 -4.42 -7.16 -43.41
CA LEU A 21 -5.48 -7.34 -42.41
C LEU A 21 -5.10 -8.40 -41.37
N SER A 22 -4.50 -9.51 -41.79
CA SER A 22 -3.98 -10.52 -40.86
C SER A 22 -2.84 -9.98 -40.00
N ALA A 23 -1.96 -9.14 -40.57
CA ALA A 23 -0.95 -8.42 -39.81
C ALA A 23 -1.55 -7.50 -38.74
N ALA A 24 -2.59 -6.74 -39.08
CA ALA A 24 -3.29 -5.87 -38.13
C ALA A 24 -3.93 -6.65 -36.98
N LEU A 25 -4.62 -7.75 -37.29
CA LEU A 25 -5.18 -8.66 -36.27
C LEU A 25 -4.08 -9.29 -35.41
N GLY A 26 -2.98 -9.72 -36.03
CA GLY A 26 -1.81 -10.25 -35.35
C GLY A 26 -1.20 -9.24 -34.39
N ALA A 27 -1.02 -7.98 -34.81
CA ALA A 27 -0.49 -6.92 -33.97
C ALA A 27 -1.40 -6.63 -32.77
N ALA A 28 -2.72 -6.55 -32.97
CA ALA A 28 -3.69 -6.36 -31.90
C ALA A 28 -3.76 -7.55 -30.93
N PHE A 29 -3.63 -8.78 -31.41
CA PHE A 29 -3.57 -9.95 -30.53
C PHE A 29 -2.29 -9.96 -29.69
N TRP A 30 -1.14 -9.64 -30.31
CA TRP A 30 0.15 -9.63 -29.64
C TRP A 30 0.37 -8.43 -28.72
N SER A 31 -0.43 -7.37 -28.82
CA SER A 31 -0.37 -6.26 -27.86
C SER A 31 -0.69 -6.71 -26.44
N VAL A 32 -1.56 -7.71 -26.26
CA VAL A 32 -1.93 -8.26 -24.95
C VAL A 32 -0.71 -8.87 -24.23
N PRO A 33 -0.05 -9.93 -24.73
CA PRO A 33 1.11 -10.51 -24.04
C PRO A 33 2.29 -9.53 -23.94
N ILE A 34 2.44 -8.59 -24.89
CA ILE A 34 3.49 -7.54 -24.80
C ILE A 34 3.24 -6.61 -23.61
N LEU A 35 2.00 -6.14 -23.42
CA LEU A 35 1.63 -5.27 -22.30
C LEU A 35 1.69 -6.01 -20.96
N VAL A 36 1.24 -7.26 -20.90
CA VAL A 36 1.36 -8.11 -19.69
C VAL A 36 2.84 -8.31 -19.32
N LEU A 37 3.69 -8.64 -20.30
CA LEU A 37 5.13 -8.78 -20.07
C LEU A 37 5.75 -7.46 -19.59
N TRP A 38 5.33 -6.33 -20.16
CA TRP A 38 5.81 -5.01 -19.74
C TRP A 38 5.43 -4.72 -18.30
N ALA A 39 4.15 -4.90 -17.93
CA ALA A 39 3.68 -4.69 -16.56
C ALA A 39 4.41 -5.60 -15.56
N PHE A 40 4.57 -6.88 -15.89
CA PHE A 40 5.30 -7.83 -15.04
C PHE A 40 6.78 -7.44 -14.85
N LEU A 41 7.47 -7.04 -15.93
CA LEU A 41 8.85 -6.57 -15.83
C LEU A 41 8.96 -5.27 -15.02
N PHE A 42 7.96 -4.40 -15.13
CA PHE A 42 7.90 -3.18 -14.35
C PHE A 42 7.74 -3.46 -12.85
N GLU A 43 6.87 -4.41 -12.47
CA GLU A 43 6.72 -4.83 -11.08
C GLU A 43 8.01 -5.42 -10.50
N LEU A 44 8.72 -6.25 -11.28
CA LEU A 44 9.98 -6.85 -10.83
C LEU A 44 11.13 -5.84 -10.76
N LYS A 45 11.24 -4.96 -11.75
CA LYS A 45 12.31 -3.97 -11.86
C LYS A 45 11.79 -2.72 -12.60
N PRO A 46 11.27 -1.73 -11.87
CA PRO A 46 10.71 -0.51 -12.47
C PRO A 46 11.68 0.22 -13.41
N ALA A 47 12.98 0.22 -13.09
CA ALA A 47 14.04 0.80 -13.93
C ALA A 47 14.21 0.14 -15.31
N ALA A 48 13.66 -1.07 -15.53
CA ALA A 48 13.67 -1.75 -16.83
C ALA A 48 12.49 -1.33 -17.73
N GLY A 49 11.48 -0.62 -17.21
CA GLY A 49 10.32 -0.15 -17.98
C GLY A 49 10.67 0.58 -19.27
N PRO A 50 11.60 1.56 -19.27
CA PRO A 50 12.04 2.25 -20.48
C PRO A 50 12.61 1.32 -21.57
N VAL A 51 13.29 0.23 -21.19
CA VAL A 51 13.89 -0.71 -22.16
C VAL A 51 12.82 -1.41 -22.99
N MET A 52 11.62 -1.58 -22.43
CA MET A 52 10.49 -2.17 -23.14
C MET A 52 9.97 -1.30 -24.29
N LEU A 53 10.29 0.00 -24.35
CA LEU A 53 10.05 0.81 -25.54
C LEU A 53 10.75 0.22 -26.78
N LEU A 54 12.00 -0.26 -26.62
CA LEU A 54 12.74 -0.90 -27.69
C LEU A 54 12.19 -2.32 -27.97
N ILE A 55 12.07 -3.13 -26.91
CA ILE A 55 11.71 -4.56 -27.02
C ILE A 55 10.30 -4.71 -27.61
N SER A 56 9.33 -3.93 -27.13
CA SER A 56 7.96 -3.97 -27.66
C SER A 56 7.91 -3.61 -29.14
N GLY A 57 8.72 -2.64 -29.59
CA GLY A 57 8.83 -2.30 -31.01
C GLY A 57 9.29 -3.50 -31.86
N ALA A 58 10.32 -4.22 -31.41
CA ALA A 58 10.80 -5.42 -32.09
C ALA A 58 9.77 -6.55 -32.08
N LEU A 59 9.08 -6.79 -30.96
CA LEU A 59 8.06 -7.83 -30.82
C LEU A 59 6.84 -7.57 -31.70
N VAL A 60 6.33 -6.33 -31.74
CA VAL A 60 5.25 -5.94 -32.65
C VAL A 60 5.67 -6.12 -34.10
N GLY A 61 6.88 -5.68 -34.45
CA GLY A 61 7.41 -5.85 -35.80
C GLY A 61 7.48 -7.33 -36.22
N ALA A 62 7.94 -8.19 -35.31
CA ALA A 62 7.97 -9.63 -35.55
C ALA A 62 6.55 -10.21 -35.74
N ALA A 63 5.59 -9.80 -34.91
CA ALA A 63 4.20 -10.23 -35.03
C ALA A 63 3.57 -9.81 -36.37
N VAL A 64 3.74 -8.54 -36.77
CA VAL A 64 3.26 -8.02 -38.06
C VAL A 64 3.86 -8.80 -39.22
N ARG A 65 5.17 -9.07 -39.18
CA ARG A 65 5.85 -9.85 -40.22
C ARG A 65 5.37 -11.29 -40.30
N PHE A 66 5.24 -11.95 -39.16
CA PHE A 66 4.83 -13.36 -39.08
C PHE A 66 3.42 -13.57 -39.65
N HIS A 67 2.46 -12.73 -39.24
CA HIS A 67 1.06 -12.83 -39.67
C HIS A 67 0.81 -12.23 -41.06
N GLY A 68 1.57 -11.20 -41.43
CA GLY A 68 1.34 -10.42 -42.65
C GLY A 68 2.09 -10.90 -43.89
N ARG A 69 3.31 -11.43 -43.70
CA ARG A 69 4.27 -11.81 -44.76
C ARG A 69 4.45 -10.73 -45.83
N GLY A 70 4.49 -9.47 -45.39
CA GLY A 70 4.33 -8.31 -46.25
C GLY A 70 5.62 -7.73 -46.82
N TYR A 71 5.56 -7.34 -48.10
CA TYR A 71 6.67 -6.68 -48.80
C TYR A 71 6.43 -5.18 -49.02
N GLU A 72 5.20 -4.69 -48.82
CA GLU A 72 4.84 -3.29 -48.99
C GLU A 72 5.21 -2.42 -47.78
N ARG A 73 5.37 -1.11 -48.02
CA ARG A 73 5.55 -0.10 -46.95
C ARG A 73 4.38 -0.04 -45.96
N LEU A 74 3.19 -0.49 -46.36
CA LEU A 74 2.02 -0.58 -45.49
C LEU A 74 2.30 -1.40 -44.22
N PHE A 75 3.10 -2.47 -44.29
CA PHE A 75 3.40 -3.29 -43.13
C PHE A 75 4.28 -2.55 -42.11
N SER A 76 5.22 -1.73 -42.57
CA SER A 76 5.99 -0.84 -41.69
C SER A 76 5.08 0.17 -40.97
N LEU A 77 4.05 0.70 -41.64
CA LEU A 77 3.07 1.59 -41.02
C LEU A 77 2.21 0.87 -39.97
N ILE A 78 1.79 -0.38 -40.24
CA ILE A 78 1.05 -1.19 -39.26
C ILE A 78 1.88 -1.38 -37.99
N GLY A 79 3.15 -1.76 -38.13
CA GLY A 79 4.05 -1.93 -36.98
C GLY A 79 4.24 -0.65 -36.18
N LEU A 80 4.43 0.49 -36.86
CA LEU A 80 4.60 1.78 -36.21
C LEU A 80 3.35 2.20 -35.44
N ILE A 81 2.16 2.09 -36.05
CA ILE A 81 0.89 2.44 -35.40
C ILE A 81 0.61 1.52 -34.20
N ALA A 82 0.76 0.20 -34.37
CA ALA A 82 0.55 -0.74 -33.28
C ALA A 82 1.51 -0.48 -32.11
N HIS A 83 2.79 -0.21 -32.40
CA HIS A 83 3.76 0.16 -31.37
C HIS A 83 3.36 1.47 -30.66
N ALA A 84 2.95 2.51 -31.41
CA ALA A 84 2.49 3.76 -30.82
C ALA A 84 1.26 3.56 -29.91
N CYS A 85 0.30 2.73 -30.31
CA CYS A 85 -0.86 2.37 -29.47
C CYS A 85 -0.44 1.64 -28.18
N ILE A 86 0.49 0.68 -28.27
CA ILE A 86 1.00 -0.05 -27.09
C ILE A 86 1.72 0.92 -26.14
N VAL A 87 2.55 1.80 -26.66
CA VAL A 87 3.26 2.81 -25.87
C VAL A 87 2.27 3.78 -25.22
N PHE A 88 1.21 4.18 -25.92
CA PHE A 88 0.15 5.01 -25.33
C PHE A 88 -0.54 4.31 -24.15
N VAL A 89 -0.88 3.03 -24.28
CA VAL A 89 -1.49 2.26 -23.17
C VAL A 89 -0.50 2.06 -22.02
N ALA A 90 0.77 1.77 -22.30
CA ALA A 90 1.80 1.66 -21.28
C ALA A 90 2.06 3.00 -20.56
N TRP A 91 1.93 4.13 -21.26
CA TRP A 91 1.98 5.45 -20.66
C TRP A 91 0.82 5.68 -19.70
N ASP A 92 -0.40 5.34 -20.11
CA ASP A 92 -1.61 5.46 -19.29
C ASP A 92 -1.52 4.60 -18.01
N LEU A 93 -0.97 3.40 -18.13
CA LEU A 93 -0.62 2.52 -17.00
C LEU A 93 0.55 3.01 -16.14
N GLN A 94 1.20 4.11 -16.52
CA GLN A 94 2.38 4.68 -15.85
C GLN A 94 3.59 3.72 -15.77
N ILE A 95 3.64 2.68 -16.61
CA ILE A 95 4.73 1.67 -16.61
C ILE A 95 5.94 2.05 -17.48
N ILE A 96 6.00 3.31 -17.92
CA ILE A 96 7.12 3.88 -18.72
C ILE A 96 8.01 4.77 -17.87
N LEU A 97 7.42 5.52 -16.93
CA LEU A 97 8.10 6.59 -16.20
C LEU A 97 8.45 6.13 -14.79
N VAL A 98 9.75 5.98 -14.53
CA VAL A 98 10.27 5.73 -13.18
C VAL A 98 11.49 6.59 -12.92
N GLY A 99 11.42 7.42 -11.87
CA GLY A 99 12.55 8.21 -11.38
C GLY A 99 12.96 9.35 -12.31
N GLY A 100 14.22 9.79 -12.19
CA GLY A 100 14.78 10.95 -12.90
C GLY A 100 15.34 10.65 -14.29
N VAL A 101 14.78 9.71 -15.04
CA VAL A 101 15.23 9.44 -16.41
C VAL A 101 14.94 10.67 -17.28
N LEU A 102 15.99 11.22 -17.90
CA LEU A 102 15.86 12.38 -18.78
C LEU A 102 14.92 12.07 -19.95
N ALA A 103 13.96 12.96 -20.21
CA ALA A 103 12.99 12.82 -21.30
C ALA A 103 13.64 12.57 -22.67
N VAL A 104 14.82 13.15 -22.91
CA VAL A 104 15.59 12.95 -24.16
C VAL A 104 15.99 11.49 -24.36
N ILE A 105 16.34 10.77 -23.28
CA ILE A 105 16.70 9.35 -23.35
C ILE A 105 15.46 8.53 -23.73
N LEU A 106 14.30 8.81 -23.11
CA LEU A 106 13.04 8.13 -23.42
C LEU A 106 12.63 8.33 -24.87
N VAL A 107 12.73 9.57 -25.38
CA VAL A 107 12.47 9.88 -26.79
C VAL A 107 13.43 9.11 -27.70
N GLY A 108 14.72 9.06 -27.36
CA GLY A 108 15.71 8.29 -28.12
C GLY A 108 15.35 6.80 -28.19
N VAL A 109 15.07 6.17 -27.04
CA VAL A 109 14.71 4.74 -26.98
C VAL A 109 13.39 4.47 -27.73
N TYR A 110 12.40 5.36 -27.61
CA TYR A 110 11.17 5.26 -28.39
C TYR A 110 11.43 5.34 -29.89
N ILE A 111 12.27 6.26 -30.37
CA ILE A 111 12.62 6.36 -31.80
C ILE A 111 13.26 5.05 -32.29
N PHE A 112 14.18 4.48 -31.51
CA PHE A 112 14.77 3.18 -31.85
C PHE A 112 13.74 2.05 -31.85
N GLY A 113 12.80 2.05 -30.90
CA GLY A 113 11.69 1.09 -30.86
C GLY A 113 10.76 1.20 -32.07
N ALA A 114 10.34 2.42 -32.41
CA ALA A 114 9.51 2.72 -33.58
C ALA A 114 10.21 2.35 -34.89
N TRP A 115 11.51 2.64 -35.00
CA TRP A 115 12.33 2.21 -36.13
C TRP A 115 12.41 0.68 -36.22
N GLY A 116 12.65 0.00 -35.10
CA GLY A 116 12.64 -1.46 -35.02
C GLY A 116 11.31 -2.07 -35.44
N ALA A 117 10.19 -1.51 -34.97
CA ALA A 117 8.85 -1.92 -35.35
C ALA A 117 8.64 -1.79 -36.87
N ALA A 118 8.97 -0.63 -37.45
CA ALA A 118 8.80 -0.36 -38.87
C ALA A 118 9.71 -1.25 -39.74
N TYR A 119 10.96 -1.45 -39.34
CA TYR A 119 11.96 -2.22 -40.06
C TYR A 119 11.65 -3.73 -40.02
N ILE A 120 11.37 -4.28 -38.84
CA ILE A 120 11.14 -5.73 -38.66
C ILE A 120 9.81 -6.16 -39.28
N SER A 121 8.79 -5.29 -39.28
CA SER A 121 7.44 -5.58 -39.83
C SER A 121 7.43 -5.97 -41.31
N ARG A 122 8.43 -5.53 -42.08
CA ARG A 122 8.48 -5.70 -43.52
C ARG A 122 9.53 -6.73 -43.90
N ILE A 123 9.22 -7.57 -44.89
CA ILE A 123 10.21 -8.45 -45.51
C ILE A 123 11.05 -7.63 -46.50
N ASN A 124 12.37 -7.68 -46.33
CA ASN A 124 13.29 -7.05 -47.26
C ASN A 124 13.28 -7.79 -48.60
N VAL A 125 13.14 -7.03 -49.68
CA VAL A 125 13.31 -7.52 -51.04
C VAL A 125 14.81 -7.63 -51.32
N SER A 126 15.25 -8.73 -51.95
CA SER A 126 16.65 -8.87 -52.34
C SER A 126 17.04 -7.76 -53.33
N MET A 127 18.30 -7.34 -53.32
CA MET A 127 18.79 -6.33 -54.27
C MET A 127 18.57 -6.74 -55.74
N HIS A 128 18.52 -8.04 -56.02
CA HIS A 128 18.29 -8.57 -57.36
C HIS A 128 16.84 -8.38 -57.81
N ASP A 129 15.87 -8.51 -56.90
CA ASP A 129 14.42 -8.44 -57.22
C ASP A 129 13.87 -7.01 -57.07
N HIS A 130 14.63 -6.05 -56.51
CA HIS A 130 14.10 -4.75 -56.07
C HIS A 130 13.44 -3.93 -57.18
N LYS A 131 14.08 -3.84 -58.36
CA LYS A 131 13.56 -3.09 -59.52
C LYS A 131 12.23 -3.64 -60.02
N GLU A 132 12.02 -4.94 -59.92
CA GLU A 132 10.80 -5.59 -60.38
C GLU A 132 9.66 -5.41 -59.40
N PHE A 133 9.95 -5.52 -58.09
CA PHE A 133 8.99 -5.22 -57.05
C PHE A 133 8.51 -3.77 -57.11
N ASP A 134 9.43 -2.81 -57.29
CA ASP A 134 9.07 -1.39 -57.38
C ASP A 134 8.18 -1.11 -58.60
N LYS A 135 8.56 -1.59 -59.79
CA LYS A 135 7.72 -1.47 -61.00
C LYS A 135 6.34 -2.11 -60.80
N LEU A 136 6.27 -3.24 -60.10
CA LEU A 136 5.00 -3.91 -59.85
C LEU A 136 4.11 -3.11 -58.88
N PHE A 137 4.67 -2.56 -57.82
CA PHE A 137 3.94 -1.75 -56.85
C PHE A 137 3.43 -0.43 -57.44
N GLU A 138 4.18 0.15 -58.39
CA GLU A 138 3.78 1.36 -59.13
C GLU A 138 2.77 1.08 -60.24
N SER A 139 2.60 -0.18 -60.67
CA SER A 139 1.69 -0.51 -61.76
C SER A 139 0.21 -0.29 -61.39
N ALA A 140 -0.53 0.42 -62.24
CA ALA A 140 -1.95 0.68 -62.06
C ALA A 140 -2.79 -0.61 -62.01
N ASP A 141 -2.37 -1.64 -62.74
CA ASP A 141 -3.02 -2.96 -62.76
C ASP A 141 -2.95 -3.64 -61.41
N TYR A 142 -1.78 -3.59 -60.75
CA TYR A 142 -1.61 -4.13 -59.41
C TYR A 142 -2.50 -3.39 -58.39
N GLN A 143 -2.56 -2.05 -58.47
CA GLN A 143 -3.41 -1.26 -57.56
C GLN A 143 -4.90 -1.52 -57.75
N LYS A 144 -5.36 -1.75 -58.99
CA LYS A 144 -6.74 -2.15 -59.28
C LYS A 144 -7.07 -3.53 -58.74
N GLN A 145 -6.15 -4.50 -58.91
CA GLN A 145 -6.33 -5.88 -58.45
C GLN A 145 -6.07 -6.07 -56.94
N LYS A 146 -5.63 -5.02 -56.24
CA LYS A 146 -5.34 -5.06 -54.81
C LYS A 146 -6.59 -5.37 -53.99
N LYS A 147 -6.60 -6.57 -53.39
CA LYS A 147 -7.66 -7.05 -52.50
C LYS A 147 -7.85 -6.10 -51.30
N LEU A 148 -9.09 -5.97 -50.83
CA LEU A 148 -9.46 -5.11 -49.68
C LEU A 148 -8.59 -5.37 -48.44
N LYS A 149 -8.25 -6.63 -48.17
CA LYS A 149 -7.36 -7.05 -47.07
C LYS A 149 -5.96 -6.42 -47.06
N ASN A 150 -5.55 -5.78 -48.17
CA ASN A 150 -4.26 -5.12 -48.33
C ASN A 150 -4.40 -3.60 -48.57
N ARG A 151 -5.60 -3.02 -48.46
CA ARG A 151 -5.83 -1.58 -48.67
C ARG A 151 -5.64 -0.80 -47.38
N TRP A 152 -4.87 0.28 -47.45
CA TRP A 152 -4.45 1.06 -46.29
C TRP A 152 -5.63 1.67 -45.53
N PHE A 153 -6.66 2.17 -46.24
CA PHE A 153 -7.83 2.81 -45.62
C PHE A 153 -8.74 1.83 -44.85
N ILE A 154 -8.54 0.51 -45.02
CA ILE A 154 -9.21 -0.51 -44.21
C ILE A 154 -8.29 -0.93 -43.07
N VAL A 155 -7.03 -1.23 -43.40
CA VAL A 155 -6.12 -1.88 -42.46
C VAL A 155 -5.62 -0.92 -41.37
N LEU A 156 -5.35 0.35 -41.71
CA LEU A 156 -4.85 1.33 -40.73
C LEU A 156 -5.90 1.65 -39.64
N PRO A 157 -7.18 1.91 -39.96
CA PRO A 157 -8.20 2.05 -38.92
C PRO A 157 -8.37 0.78 -38.08
N VAL A 158 -8.33 -0.41 -38.72
CA VAL A 158 -8.49 -1.69 -38.02
C VAL A 158 -7.36 -1.93 -37.02
N VAL A 159 -6.08 -1.71 -37.40
CA VAL A 159 -4.97 -1.90 -36.45
C VAL A 159 -5.07 -0.91 -35.29
N SER A 160 -5.41 0.35 -35.54
CA SER A 160 -5.54 1.35 -34.47
C SER A 160 -6.64 0.96 -33.48
N VAL A 161 -7.85 0.70 -33.96
CA VAL A 161 -9.00 0.39 -33.09
C VAL A 161 -8.78 -0.90 -32.33
N LEU A 162 -8.37 -1.98 -33.00
CA LEU A 162 -8.21 -3.27 -32.34
C LEU A 162 -7.05 -3.28 -31.35
N THR A 163 -5.93 -2.62 -31.66
CA THR A 163 -4.79 -2.55 -30.73
C THR A 163 -5.15 -1.73 -29.49
N LEU A 164 -5.90 -0.63 -29.64
CA LEU A 164 -6.38 0.16 -28.51
C LEU A 164 -7.39 -0.60 -27.66
N VAL A 165 -8.37 -1.28 -28.27
CA VAL A 165 -9.35 -2.09 -27.53
C VAL A 165 -8.68 -3.23 -26.78
N ALA A 166 -7.78 -3.98 -27.45
CA ALA A 166 -7.02 -5.05 -26.81
C ALA A 166 -6.13 -4.51 -25.67
N GLY A 167 -5.48 -3.37 -25.89
CA GLY A 167 -4.69 -2.69 -24.87
C GLY A 167 -5.51 -2.24 -23.67
N PHE A 168 -6.69 -1.65 -23.89
CA PHE A 168 -7.59 -1.21 -22.83
C PHE A 168 -8.11 -2.37 -21.98
N ILE A 169 -8.54 -3.47 -22.60
CA ILE A 169 -8.96 -4.69 -21.88
C ILE A 169 -7.79 -5.23 -21.04
N THR A 170 -6.57 -5.22 -21.60
CA THR A 170 -5.37 -5.66 -20.88
C THR A 170 -5.06 -4.76 -19.68
N ALA A 171 -5.16 -3.44 -19.86
CA ALA A 171 -4.95 -2.45 -18.80
C ALA A 171 -5.93 -2.66 -17.62
N ILE A 172 -7.22 -2.82 -17.91
CA ILE A 172 -8.22 -3.15 -16.89
C ILE A 172 -7.85 -4.45 -16.16
N GLY A 173 -7.46 -5.50 -16.90
CA GLY A 173 -7.06 -6.77 -16.30
C GLY A 173 -5.88 -6.64 -15.35
N ILE A 174 -4.85 -5.86 -15.72
CA ILE A 174 -3.68 -5.58 -14.88
C ILE A 174 -4.10 -4.83 -13.60
N VAL A 175 -4.89 -3.76 -13.72
CA VAL A 175 -5.34 -2.96 -12.57
C VAL A 175 -6.16 -3.79 -11.59
N ILE A 176 -7.11 -4.60 -12.08
CA ILE A 176 -7.92 -5.48 -11.23
C ILE A 176 -7.03 -6.50 -10.49
N PHE A 177 -6.05 -7.08 -11.18
CA PHE A 177 -5.14 -8.05 -10.58
C PHE A 177 -4.29 -7.42 -9.47
N GLN A 178 -3.73 -6.24 -9.71
CA GLN A 178 -2.95 -5.49 -8.71
C GLN A 178 -3.81 -5.13 -7.50
N GLN A 179 -5.03 -4.65 -7.72
CA GLN A 179 -5.95 -4.30 -6.64
C GLN A 179 -6.33 -5.52 -5.78
N GLN A 180 -6.57 -6.68 -6.41
CA GLN A 180 -6.88 -7.91 -5.68
C GLN A 180 -5.72 -8.34 -4.78
N GLN A 181 -4.48 -8.27 -5.28
CA GLN A 181 -3.30 -8.61 -4.47
C GLN A 181 -3.16 -7.69 -3.25
N HIS A 182 -3.40 -6.38 -3.41
CA HIS A 182 -3.38 -5.45 -2.29
C HIS A 182 -4.42 -5.80 -1.21
N ILE A 183 -5.65 -6.13 -1.63
CA ILE A 183 -6.72 -6.53 -0.71
C ILE A 183 -6.35 -7.81 0.04
N ASP A 184 -5.82 -8.82 -0.65
CA ASP A 184 -5.46 -10.10 -0.02
C ASP A 184 -4.36 -9.92 1.04
N ILE A 185 -3.36 -9.06 0.77
CA ILE A 185 -2.31 -8.72 1.73
C ILE A 185 -2.88 -8.01 2.95
N GLU A 186 -3.75 -7.01 2.76
CA GLU A 186 -4.39 -6.28 3.87
C GLU A 186 -5.24 -7.22 4.73
N VAL A 187 -6.03 -8.09 4.11
CA VAL A 187 -6.87 -9.08 4.81
C VAL A 187 -6.02 -10.03 5.63
N GLN A 188 -4.92 -10.55 5.08
CA GLN A 188 -4.00 -11.40 5.83
C GLN A 188 -3.37 -10.68 7.03
N GLN A 189 -2.92 -9.44 6.85
CA GLN A 189 -2.36 -8.65 7.95
C GLN A 189 -3.39 -8.34 9.04
N HIS A 190 -4.64 -8.10 8.66
CA HIS A 190 -5.74 -7.92 9.60
C HIS A 190 -6.06 -9.21 10.36
N GLN A 191 -6.11 -10.35 9.69
CA GLN A 191 -6.35 -11.65 10.31
C GLN A 191 -5.23 -12.03 11.28
N GLN A 192 -3.97 -11.80 10.92
CA GLN A 192 -2.83 -12.04 11.81
C GLN A 192 -2.90 -11.17 13.07
N ARG A 193 -3.19 -9.87 12.93
CA ARG A 193 -3.39 -8.98 14.09
C ARG A 193 -4.56 -9.41 14.96
N ALA A 194 -5.67 -9.84 14.35
CA ALA A 194 -6.83 -10.35 15.09
C ALA A 194 -6.54 -11.68 15.81
N ALA A 195 -5.74 -12.56 15.22
CA ALA A 195 -5.32 -13.81 15.86
C ALA A 195 -4.38 -13.53 17.05
N GLU A 196 -3.41 -12.62 16.89
CA GLU A 196 -2.56 -12.18 17.99
C GLU A 196 -3.38 -11.54 19.12
N PHE A 197 -4.36 -10.70 18.77
CA PHE A 197 -5.31 -10.11 19.71
C PHE A 197 -6.03 -11.18 20.54
N ARG A 198 -6.61 -12.19 19.87
CA ARG A 198 -7.34 -13.28 20.55
C ARG A 198 -6.46 -14.11 21.46
N SER A 199 -5.20 -14.37 21.06
CA SER A 199 -4.28 -15.21 21.83
C SER A 199 -3.84 -14.61 23.16
N LYS A 200 -3.84 -13.26 23.26
CA LYS A 200 -3.40 -12.54 24.46
C LYS A 200 -4.55 -12.26 25.43
N HIS A 201 -5.81 -12.44 25.02
CA HIS A 201 -6.97 -12.07 25.84
C HIS A 201 -7.08 -12.93 27.10
N ILE A 202 -7.25 -12.29 28.25
CA ILE A 202 -7.63 -13.00 29.48
C ILE A 202 -9.14 -13.07 29.61
N GLU A 203 -9.64 -14.11 30.26
CA GLU A 203 -11.05 -14.15 30.64
C GLU A 203 -11.33 -13.08 31.70
N THR A 204 -12.30 -12.20 31.47
CA THR A 204 -12.67 -11.11 32.40
C THR A 204 -13.94 -11.40 33.19
N SER A 205 -14.33 -12.69 33.29
CA SER A 205 -15.43 -13.13 34.14
C SER A 205 -15.11 -12.86 35.62
N ASN A 206 -16.15 -12.58 36.43
CA ASN A 206 -15.98 -12.30 37.85
C ASN A 206 -15.29 -13.47 38.59
N GLU A 207 -15.54 -14.71 38.16
CA GLU A 207 -14.89 -15.91 38.71
C GLU A 207 -13.39 -15.93 38.43
N ASN A 208 -12.97 -15.66 37.19
CA ASN A 208 -11.56 -15.62 36.86
C ASN A 208 -10.85 -14.46 37.55
N LEU A 209 -11.46 -13.26 37.57
CA LEU A 209 -10.91 -12.10 38.26
C LEU A 209 -10.86 -12.27 39.78
N ALA A 210 -11.76 -13.07 40.37
CA ALA A 210 -11.69 -13.45 41.78
C ALA A 210 -10.43 -14.26 42.08
N SER A 211 -10.08 -15.19 41.19
CA SER A 211 -8.91 -16.07 41.33
C SER A 211 -7.56 -15.36 41.16
N MET A 212 -7.55 -14.17 40.55
CA MET A 212 -6.34 -13.37 40.33
C MET A 212 -5.99 -12.49 41.52
N SER A 213 -4.70 -12.24 41.72
CA SER A 213 -4.22 -11.19 42.60
C SER A 213 -4.67 -9.82 42.07
N THR A 214 -4.86 -8.86 42.97
CA THR A 214 -5.21 -7.48 42.59
C THR A 214 -4.13 -6.88 41.69
N LYS A 215 -2.84 -7.08 42.02
CA LYS A 215 -1.72 -6.57 41.23
C LYS A 215 -1.74 -7.10 39.79
N LYS A 216 -1.98 -8.41 39.61
CA LYS A 216 -2.10 -9.03 38.29
C LYS A 216 -3.28 -8.48 37.50
N ALA A 217 -4.43 -8.30 38.14
CA ALA A 217 -5.60 -7.75 37.48
C ALA A 217 -5.36 -6.28 37.07
N LEU A 218 -4.71 -5.48 37.92
CA LEU A 218 -4.31 -4.11 37.62
C LEU A 218 -3.30 -4.04 36.45
N THR A 219 -2.32 -4.94 36.39
CA THR A 219 -1.38 -4.99 35.25
C THR A 219 -2.07 -5.34 33.94
N TYR A 220 -3.09 -6.21 33.95
CA TYR A 220 -3.90 -6.47 32.75
C TYR A 220 -4.80 -5.29 32.37
N ALA A 221 -5.42 -4.63 33.36
CA ALA A 221 -6.19 -3.42 33.10
C ALA A 221 -5.32 -2.32 32.46
N TYR A 222 -4.10 -2.13 32.97
CA TYR A 222 -3.13 -1.21 32.37
C TYR A 222 -2.71 -1.67 30.97
N ALA A 223 -2.49 -2.97 30.76
CA ALA A 223 -2.11 -3.50 29.46
C ALA A 223 -3.18 -3.27 28.39
N TYR A 224 -4.46 -3.46 28.75
CA TYR A 224 -5.59 -3.14 27.88
C TYR A 224 -5.75 -1.63 27.65
N GLN A 225 -5.45 -0.78 28.62
CA GLN A 225 -5.56 0.66 28.45
C GLN A 225 -4.42 1.26 27.61
N SER A 226 -3.18 0.81 27.83
CA SER A 226 -1.96 1.39 27.26
C SER A 226 -1.40 0.65 26.03
N GLY A 227 -1.84 -0.59 25.81
CA GLY A 227 -1.24 -1.49 24.82
C GLY A 227 0.12 -2.06 25.22
N ARG A 228 0.52 -1.96 26.50
CA ARG A 228 1.82 -2.43 27.02
C ARG A 228 1.64 -3.33 28.23
N HIS A 229 2.10 -4.56 28.16
CA HIS A 229 1.97 -5.49 29.29
C HIS A 229 3.24 -5.53 30.13
N PHE A 230 3.07 -5.33 31.44
CA PHE A 230 4.08 -5.57 32.47
C PHE A 230 3.56 -6.68 33.38
N ASP A 231 4.44 -7.56 33.87
CA ASP A 231 4.04 -8.54 34.88
C ASP A 231 4.00 -7.93 36.30
N GLU A 232 3.57 -8.74 37.28
CA GLU A 232 3.48 -8.33 38.69
C GLU A 232 4.82 -7.92 39.32
N ARG A 233 5.95 -8.26 38.68
CA ARG A 233 7.30 -7.87 39.11
C ARG A 233 7.81 -6.64 38.36
N GLY A 234 7.03 -6.11 37.43
CA GLY A 234 7.35 -4.96 36.60
C GLY A 234 8.20 -5.26 35.37
N TYR A 235 8.35 -6.53 34.98
CA TYR A 235 9.03 -6.86 33.73
C TYR A 235 8.10 -6.65 32.53
N TYR A 236 8.59 -5.88 31.55
CA TYR A 236 7.89 -5.70 30.29
C TYR A 236 7.77 -7.02 29.52
N LYS A 237 6.55 -7.39 29.14
CA LYS A 237 6.21 -8.61 28.37
C LYS A 237 5.91 -8.34 26.90
N GLY A 238 6.06 -7.10 26.45
CA GLY A 238 5.81 -6.72 25.06
C GLY A 238 4.49 -5.97 24.86
N ALA A 239 4.18 -5.74 23.59
CA ALA A 239 2.94 -5.11 23.17
C ALA A 239 1.73 -5.99 23.52
N TYR A 240 0.65 -5.35 23.94
CA TYR A 240 -0.60 -5.98 24.34
C TYR A 240 -1.76 -5.35 23.58
N PRO A 241 -2.86 -6.09 23.37
CA PRO A 241 -4.02 -5.51 22.70
C PRO A 241 -4.63 -4.36 23.50
N GLN A 242 -4.85 -3.22 22.84
CA GLN A 242 -5.50 -2.08 23.46
C GLN A 242 -7.03 -2.23 23.36
N ASP A 243 -7.71 -2.26 24.49
CA ASP A 243 -9.17 -2.37 24.63
C ASP A 243 -9.60 -1.67 25.93
N SER A 244 -9.97 -0.39 25.82
CA SER A 244 -10.40 0.40 26.98
C SER A 244 -11.66 -0.16 27.66
N PHE A 245 -12.51 -0.89 26.94
CA PHE A 245 -13.69 -1.51 27.54
C PHE A 245 -13.28 -2.60 28.52
N GLN A 246 -12.34 -3.46 28.13
CA GLN A 246 -11.84 -4.52 29.02
C GLN A 246 -11.08 -3.96 30.21
N ALA A 247 -10.28 -2.91 30.01
CA ALA A 247 -9.64 -2.20 31.11
C ALA A 247 -10.68 -1.72 32.14
N LEU A 248 -11.77 -1.09 31.68
CA LEU A 248 -12.86 -0.63 32.53
C LEU A 248 -13.63 -1.77 33.21
N VAL A 249 -13.83 -2.91 32.54
CA VAL A 249 -14.47 -4.09 33.15
C VAL A 249 -13.65 -4.58 34.34
N ILE A 250 -12.34 -4.77 34.14
CA ILE A 250 -11.43 -5.21 35.21
C ILE A 250 -11.42 -4.17 36.34
N LEU A 251 -11.25 -2.89 36.03
CA LEU A 251 -11.21 -1.83 37.03
C LEU A 251 -12.52 -1.70 37.82
N ARG A 252 -13.68 -1.83 37.17
CA ARG A 252 -14.98 -1.81 37.85
C ARG A 252 -15.15 -2.99 38.79
N TYR A 253 -14.74 -4.19 38.37
CA TYR A 253 -14.76 -5.36 39.24
C TYR A 253 -13.87 -5.13 40.47
N LEU A 254 -12.63 -4.68 40.27
CA LEU A 254 -11.70 -4.41 41.38
C LEU A 254 -12.21 -3.31 42.32
N ALA A 255 -12.75 -2.22 41.77
CA ALA A 255 -13.22 -1.06 42.53
C ALA A 255 -14.53 -1.34 43.31
N ASN A 256 -15.48 -2.07 42.71
CA ASN A 256 -16.81 -2.27 43.28
C ASN A 256 -16.92 -3.57 44.09
N GLU A 257 -16.42 -4.69 43.54
CA GLU A 257 -16.56 -6.02 44.15
C GLU A 257 -15.45 -6.28 45.18
N LYS A 258 -14.18 -6.06 44.79
CA LYS A 258 -13.03 -6.21 45.71
C LYS A 258 -12.79 -4.98 46.60
N LYS A 259 -13.52 -3.88 46.36
CA LYS A 259 -13.37 -2.59 47.09
C LYS A 259 -11.91 -2.13 47.14
N ASN A 260 -11.16 -2.35 46.06
CA ASN A 260 -9.74 -2.04 46.03
C ASN A 260 -9.50 -0.53 45.90
N PRO A 261 -8.80 0.12 46.86
CA PRO A 261 -8.62 1.57 46.85
C PRO A 261 -7.86 2.09 45.62
N ARG A 262 -6.82 1.39 45.17
CA ARG A 262 -6.05 1.78 43.99
C ARG A 262 -6.87 1.70 42.71
N ALA A 263 -7.69 0.65 42.56
CA ALA A 263 -8.60 0.54 41.43
C ALA A 263 -9.68 1.63 41.45
N GLN A 264 -10.18 2.03 42.63
CA GLN A 264 -11.10 3.16 42.78
C GLN A 264 -10.44 4.48 42.37
N PHE A 265 -9.19 4.71 42.77
CA PHE A 265 -8.40 5.86 42.34
C PHE A 265 -8.25 5.91 40.81
N ILE A 266 -7.75 4.83 40.21
CA ILE A 266 -7.51 4.76 38.75
C ILE A 266 -8.82 4.92 37.98
N LEU A 267 -9.87 4.19 38.36
CA LEU A 267 -11.18 4.29 37.71
C LEU A 267 -11.78 5.69 37.87
N GLY A 268 -11.59 6.31 39.05
CA GLY A 268 -12.00 7.68 39.34
C GLY A 268 -11.38 8.69 38.39
N LYS A 269 -10.05 8.60 38.19
CA LYS A 269 -9.29 9.42 37.24
C LYS A 269 -9.76 9.24 35.79
N ILE A 270 -10.02 8.01 35.35
CA ILE A 270 -10.44 7.72 33.97
C ILE A 270 -11.86 8.27 33.69
N LEU A 271 -12.80 8.13 34.63
CA LEU A 271 -14.20 8.52 34.42
C LEU A 271 -14.42 10.04 34.43
N ASN A 272 -13.62 10.78 35.19
CA ASN A 272 -13.62 12.25 35.28
C ASN A 272 -15.01 12.91 35.30
N ASN A 273 -15.92 12.37 36.12
CA ASN A 273 -17.28 12.85 36.31
C ASN A 273 -17.70 12.67 37.78
N GLU A 274 -18.94 12.98 38.14
CA GLU A 274 -19.43 12.86 39.53
C GLU A 274 -19.21 11.47 40.14
N LYS A 275 -19.39 10.40 39.36
CA LYS A 275 -19.11 9.03 39.80
C LYS A 275 -17.61 8.79 40.00
N GLY A 276 -16.79 9.36 39.12
CA GLY A 276 -15.34 9.34 39.25
C GLY A 276 -14.87 10.03 40.53
N GLN A 277 -15.41 11.22 40.83
CA GLN A 277 -15.10 11.96 42.06
C GLN A 277 -15.50 11.21 43.32
N ALA A 278 -16.67 10.55 43.31
CA ALA A 278 -17.08 9.68 44.42
C ALA A 278 -16.10 8.51 44.66
N LEU A 279 -15.54 7.93 43.59
CA LEU A 279 -14.53 6.87 43.69
C LEU A 279 -13.18 7.39 44.21
N LEU A 280 -12.76 8.59 43.78
CA LEU A 280 -11.55 9.23 44.30
C LEU A 280 -11.64 9.47 45.81
N LEU A 281 -12.78 10.00 46.29
CA LEU A 281 -13.03 10.19 47.72
C LEU A 281 -13.09 8.86 48.51
N GLN A 282 -13.58 7.78 47.89
CA GLN A 282 -13.56 6.45 48.52
C GLN A 282 -12.14 5.91 48.65
N ALA A 283 -11.33 6.06 47.59
CA ALA A 283 -9.93 5.66 47.59
C ALA A 283 -9.13 6.43 48.65
N GLU A 284 -9.32 7.74 48.74
CA GLU A 284 -8.70 8.60 49.75
C GLU A 284 -9.07 8.17 51.17
N LYS A 285 -10.37 7.97 51.45
CA LYS A 285 -10.85 7.53 52.77
C LYS A 285 -10.35 6.14 53.15
N ALA A 286 -10.09 5.29 52.16
CA ALA A 286 -9.53 3.96 52.35
C ALA A 286 -7.99 3.98 52.46
N GLY A 287 -7.35 5.15 52.37
CA GLY A 287 -5.91 5.33 52.57
C GLY A 287 -5.06 5.04 51.34
N ASP A 288 -5.61 5.12 50.12
CA ASP A 288 -4.81 4.98 48.91
C ASP A 288 -3.79 6.12 48.79
N GLU A 289 -2.51 5.78 48.67
CA GLU A 289 -1.42 6.77 48.68
C GLU A 289 -1.51 7.77 47.51
N PHE A 290 -1.86 7.31 46.30
CA PHE A 290 -2.05 8.22 45.17
C PHE A 290 -3.32 9.06 45.29
N ALA A 291 -4.43 8.51 45.79
CA ALA A 291 -5.64 9.31 46.04
C ALA A 291 -5.38 10.42 47.06
N MET A 292 -4.68 10.11 48.16
CA MET A 292 -4.26 11.10 49.15
C MET A 292 -3.30 12.13 48.56
N LEU A 293 -2.33 11.69 47.75
CA LEU A 293 -1.39 12.58 47.06
C LEU A 293 -2.14 13.60 46.17
N TYR A 294 -3.06 13.11 45.35
CA TYR A 294 -3.84 13.96 44.45
C TYR A 294 -4.81 14.90 45.19
N SER A 295 -5.37 14.48 46.33
CA SER A 295 -6.16 15.35 47.21
C SER A 295 -5.32 16.52 47.76
N ILE A 296 -4.08 16.25 48.18
CA ILE A 296 -3.16 17.30 48.63
C ILE A 296 -2.78 18.23 47.46
N TYR A 297 -2.59 17.69 46.26
CA TYR A 297 -2.31 18.47 45.06
C TYR A 297 -3.48 19.41 44.73
N GLU A 298 -4.71 18.90 44.71
CA GLU A 298 -5.91 19.69 44.47
C GLU A 298 -6.05 20.83 45.50
N PHE A 299 -5.85 20.52 46.79
CA PHE A 299 -5.85 21.53 47.85
C PHE A 299 -4.77 22.61 47.63
N GLY A 300 -3.54 22.22 47.33
CA GLY A 300 -2.46 23.18 47.12
C GLY A 300 -2.65 24.04 45.86
N CYS A 301 -3.20 23.46 44.80
CA CYS A 301 -3.42 24.15 43.53
C CYS A 301 -4.61 25.11 43.55
N LEU A 302 -5.71 24.72 44.22
CA LEU A 302 -6.96 25.47 44.19
C LEU A 302 -7.17 26.36 45.43
N ILE A 303 -6.51 26.07 46.55
CA ILE A 303 -6.79 26.71 47.84
C ILE A 303 -5.56 27.43 48.40
N ASP A 304 -4.48 26.71 48.71
CA ASP A 304 -3.29 27.28 49.37
C ASP A 304 -2.03 26.46 49.08
N ALA A 305 -1.22 26.93 48.13
CA ALA A 305 0.02 26.27 47.71
C ALA A 305 1.04 26.12 48.85
N LYS A 306 1.14 27.09 49.77
CA LYS A 306 2.10 27.05 50.87
C LYS A 306 1.72 25.95 51.87
N ARG A 307 0.43 25.85 52.19
CA ARG A 307 -0.09 24.83 53.10
C ARG A 307 -0.15 23.45 52.42
N GLY A 308 -0.44 23.38 51.12
CA GLY A 308 -0.31 22.16 50.31
C GLY A 308 1.10 21.59 50.37
N LYS A 309 2.13 22.42 50.21
CA LYS A 309 3.54 21.99 50.35
C LYS A 309 3.85 21.43 51.75
N GLN A 310 3.34 22.06 52.80
CA GLN A 310 3.50 21.55 54.17
C GLN A 310 2.83 20.18 54.35
N LEU A 311 1.64 19.99 53.79
CA LEU A 311 0.93 18.72 53.81
C LEU A 311 1.71 17.64 53.06
N LEU A 312 2.28 17.94 51.88
CA LEU A 312 3.12 17.00 51.13
C LEU A 312 4.36 16.57 51.93
N MET A 313 5.06 17.51 52.57
CA MET A 313 6.24 17.18 53.40
C MET A 313 5.88 16.32 54.62
N SER A 314 4.68 16.50 55.17
CA SER A 314 4.17 15.65 56.24
C SER A 314 3.77 14.27 55.72
N PHE A 315 3.12 14.22 54.56
CA PHE A 315 2.68 13.00 53.90
C PHE A 315 3.86 12.11 53.53
N ALA A 316 4.91 12.68 52.92
CA ALA A 316 6.13 11.96 52.52
C ALA A 316 6.84 11.18 53.64
N LYS A 317 6.61 11.52 54.92
CA LYS A 317 7.22 10.81 56.06
C LYS A 317 6.61 9.44 56.31
N ASN A 318 5.41 9.19 55.79
CA ASN A 318 4.59 8.03 56.11
C ASN A 318 4.25 7.18 54.87
N ILE A 319 4.97 7.38 53.77
CA ILE A 319 4.70 6.73 52.47
C ILE A 319 5.74 5.65 52.21
N GLU A 320 5.26 4.48 51.78
CA GLU A 320 6.11 3.34 51.46
C GLU A 320 6.30 3.15 49.94
N GLU A 321 5.34 3.56 49.10
CA GLU A 321 5.46 3.40 47.64
C GLU A 321 6.47 4.40 47.04
N GLN A 322 7.53 3.85 46.43
CA GLN A 322 8.59 4.65 45.81
C GLN A 322 8.08 5.54 44.68
N SER A 323 7.08 5.11 43.91
CA SER A 323 6.42 5.91 42.87
C SER A 323 5.78 7.17 43.43
N VAL A 324 5.17 7.11 44.62
CA VAL A 324 4.57 8.26 45.28
C VAL A 324 5.66 9.19 45.83
N ILE A 325 6.73 8.63 46.41
CA ILE A 325 7.89 9.40 46.89
C ILE A 325 8.53 10.21 45.76
N ILE A 326 8.73 9.59 44.58
CA ILE A 326 9.30 10.26 43.41
C ILE A 326 8.42 11.43 42.96
N ASP A 327 7.10 11.26 42.92
CA ASP A 327 6.16 12.31 42.55
C ASP A 327 6.21 13.49 43.56
N ILE A 328 6.27 13.19 44.86
CA ILE A 328 6.42 14.23 45.90
C ILE A 328 7.77 14.95 45.78
N GLN A 329 8.85 14.24 45.44
CA GLN A 329 10.19 14.84 45.29
C GLN A 329 10.25 15.78 44.09
N SER A 330 9.70 15.38 42.94
CA SER A 330 9.63 16.22 41.74
C SER A 330 8.93 17.55 42.03
N MET A 331 7.85 17.52 42.80
CA MET A 331 7.14 18.74 43.17
C MET A 331 7.87 19.63 44.17
N ASN A 332 8.77 19.07 44.98
CA ASN A 332 9.53 19.87 45.93
C ASN A 332 10.67 20.64 45.25
N SER A 333 11.15 20.18 44.09
CA SER A 333 12.19 20.84 43.30
C SER A 333 11.69 22.00 42.43
N ASP A 334 10.43 21.95 41.98
CA ASP A 334 9.83 22.96 41.08
C ASP A 334 8.78 23.84 41.80
N ASP A 335 8.24 24.88 41.14
CA ASP A 335 7.16 25.67 41.72
C ASP A 335 5.86 24.83 41.75
N PHE A 336 5.14 24.87 42.87
CA PHE A 336 3.95 24.02 43.09
C PHE A 336 2.89 24.24 42.00
N ASN A 337 2.81 25.46 41.48
CA ASN A 337 1.88 25.85 40.43
C ASN A 337 2.17 25.19 39.08
N ASP A 338 3.42 24.85 38.77
CA ASP A 338 3.81 24.25 37.49
C ASP A 338 3.25 22.81 37.34
N HIS A 339 2.94 22.17 38.45
CA HIS A 339 2.39 20.81 38.48
C HIS A 339 0.86 20.74 38.58
N CYS A 340 0.17 21.88 38.70
CA CYS A 340 -1.29 21.91 38.74
C CYS A 340 -1.93 21.41 37.43
N ILE A 341 -1.18 21.44 36.32
CA ILE A 341 -1.60 20.91 35.00
C ILE A 341 -1.75 19.37 35.03
N VAL A 342 -1.06 18.67 35.94
CA VAL A 342 -1.09 17.19 36.05
C VAL A 342 -2.40 16.67 36.65
N LEU A 343 -3.15 17.52 37.36
CA LEU A 343 -4.46 17.18 37.94
C LEU A 343 -5.50 16.84 36.87
N ASP A 344 -5.43 17.50 35.71
CA ASP A 344 -6.38 17.34 34.60
C ASP A 344 -6.14 16.08 33.75
N SER A 345 -5.01 15.37 33.94
CA SER A 345 -4.75 14.14 33.21
C SER A 345 -5.71 13.02 33.66
N THR A 346 -6.46 12.46 32.73
CA THR A 346 -7.32 11.28 32.94
C THR A 346 -6.62 9.97 32.60
N GLU A 347 -5.30 10.02 32.37
CA GLU A 347 -4.51 8.88 31.93
C GLU A 347 -4.29 7.86 33.05
N PHE A 348 -4.38 6.57 32.70
CA PHE A 348 -3.93 5.47 33.54
C PHE A 348 -2.42 5.28 33.34
N ASP A 349 -1.62 5.89 34.22
CA ASP A 349 -0.16 5.75 34.22
C ASP A 349 0.27 4.43 34.89
N TYR A 350 1.33 3.82 34.37
CA TYR A 350 1.94 2.60 34.95
C TYR A 350 2.44 2.85 36.38
N ARG A 351 2.88 4.07 36.69
CA ARG A 351 3.36 4.44 38.02
C ARG A 351 2.35 4.13 39.12
N TYR A 352 1.05 4.21 38.82
CA TYR A 352 -0.01 3.92 39.78
C TYR A 352 -0.07 2.44 40.21
N ILE A 353 0.60 1.52 39.51
CA ILE A 353 0.50 0.09 39.81
C ILE A 353 1.87 -0.59 39.93
N ARG A 354 2.96 0.15 39.71
CA ARG A 354 4.32 -0.40 39.72
C ARG A 354 4.69 -0.91 41.12
N ASP A 355 4.52 -0.04 42.12
CA ASP A 355 4.98 -0.27 43.49
C ASP A 355 3.83 -0.66 44.46
N TYR A 356 2.59 -0.65 43.97
CA TYR A 356 1.39 -1.18 44.63
C TYR A 356 1.42 -2.71 44.73
#